data_AF-A0ABD3PB16-F1
#
_entry.id   AF-A0ABD3PB16-F1
#
_cell.length_a   1.000
_cell.length_b   1.000
_cell.length_c   1.000
_cell.angle_alpha   90.00
_cell.angle_beta   90.00
_cell.angle_gamma   90.00
#
_symmetry.space_group_name_H-M   'P 1'
#
loop_
_entity.id
_entity.type
_entity.pdbx_description
1 polymer ?
#
loop_
_entity_poly.entity_id
_entity_poly.type
_entity_poly.pdbx_seq_one_letter_code
_entity_poly.pdbx_strand_id
1 'polypeptide(L)'
;MKALYLLTTLTSATARIPFQDVDAQQPMMTINNAGEPQSHRQLSGDAISYDDDFWAYNVDVDVTSQTVWTDYSFMPVKCMLLNKKHVIAFHLYKPNNNSCKRKQIGTYTMEVGQFARAYVAQKEQDYKFYGKDFGDVDALDYVGCTKVYHNDDLYYAKLGCSTTGGLRISSYSDANCSNEISTNLGLYNDIKISFNTCQSCLTWPTQSDDAAENGLDDQFDYYHQYDSKMCSAAQHYQQKCGWGCKRTIKKAGSTSSGTASSSSYSMKYAWNGFEKFGLFLWSFGVIGLTWIVLKQRRHMSREDAIVEEAAMVGVGLKKRHIFPIALAIIFFTIFSMFMVWKRLTWLLLIGANVGLFAHFMYLRRKAKRGAGGMGGYVKDGGLEIN
;
A
#
# COMPACT_ATOMS: atom_id res chain seq x y z
N MET A 1 42.57 -23.83 19.07
CA MET A 1 42.99 -22.56 19.69
C MET A 1 44.12 -21.97 18.88
N LYS A 2 43.82 -20.95 18.08
CA LYS A 2 44.74 -19.90 17.64
C LYS A 2 43.86 -18.83 16.99
N ALA A 3 43.62 -17.79 17.77
CA ALA A 3 42.97 -16.56 17.37
C ALA A 3 44.03 -15.69 16.67
N LEU A 4 43.62 -14.98 15.62
CA LEU A 4 44.15 -13.68 15.17
C LEU A 4 43.18 -13.19 14.10
N TYR A 5 42.14 -12.43 14.46
CA TYR A 5 42.09 -10.97 14.37
C TYR A 5 42.62 -10.41 13.04
N LEU A 6 41.70 -10.12 12.13
CA LEU A 6 41.90 -9.19 11.03
C LEU A 6 40.67 -8.26 10.99
N LEU A 7 40.80 -7.18 11.75
CA LEU A 7 39.96 -5.99 11.69
C LEU A 7 40.77 -4.97 10.88
N THR A 8 40.30 -4.61 9.68
CA THR A 8 40.79 -3.43 8.97
C THR A 8 39.61 -2.60 8.53
N THR A 9 39.57 -1.44 9.15
CA THR A 9 38.76 -0.24 8.99
C THR A 9 38.70 0.26 7.55
N LEU A 10 37.49 0.39 7.01
CA LEU A 10 37.19 1.24 5.85
C LEU A 10 36.73 2.60 6.37
N THR A 11 37.66 3.55 6.43
CA THR A 11 37.39 4.98 6.57
C THR A 11 37.04 5.53 5.20
N SER A 12 35.76 5.86 4.98
CA SER A 12 35.33 6.60 3.80
C SER A 12 35.61 8.09 4.02
N ALA A 13 36.49 8.65 3.19
CA ALA A 13 36.87 10.06 3.20
C ALA A 13 35.73 10.91 2.61
N THR A 14 35.12 11.75 3.43
CA THR A 14 34.24 12.84 3.00
C THR A 14 35.10 13.99 2.48
N ALA A 15 35.23 14.08 1.16
CA ALA A 15 35.80 15.26 0.50
C ALA A 15 34.81 16.43 0.64
N ARG A 16 35.14 17.40 1.49
CA ARG A 16 34.52 18.74 1.52
C ARG A 16 35.09 19.53 0.34
N ILE A 17 34.24 19.86 -0.61
CA ILE A 17 34.53 20.87 -1.64
C ILE A 17 34.24 22.24 -1.00
N PRO A 18 35.18 23.20 -1.02
CA PRO A 18 34.92 24.56 -0.56
C PRO A 18 33.97 25.26 -1.53
N PHE A 19 32.88 25.78 -0.96
CA PHE A 19 31.94 26.67 -1.64
C PHE A 19 32.66 28.00 -1.88
N GLN A 20 32.84 28.34 -3.16
CA GLN A 20 33.42 29.60 -3.60
C GLN A 20 32.26 30.59 -3.77
N ASP A 21 32.29 31.68 -3.00
CA ASP A 21 31.44 32.85 -3.22
C ASP A 21 31.72 33.41 -4.62
N VAL A 22 30.71 33.36 -5.49
CA VAL A 22 30.70 34.06 -6.77
C VAL A 22 29.64 35.13 -6.66
N ASP A 23 30.11 36.35 -6.39
CA ASP A 23 29.39 37.60 -6.66
C ASP A 23 29.12 37.69 -8.16
N ALA A 24 27.97 37.19 -8.59
CA ALA A 24 27.45 37.39 -9.94
C ALA A 24 26.44 38.54 -9.93
N GLN A 25 27.01 39.73 -10.10
CA GLN A 25 26.40 40.95 -10.58
C GLN A 25 25.39 40.65 -11.71
N GLN A 26 24.09 40.75 -11.42
CA GLN A 26 23.04 40.68 -12.45
C GLN A 26 23.06 41.97 -13.27
N PRO A 27 23.25 41.93 -14.61
CA PRO A 27 22.93 43.06 -15.45
C PRO A 27 21.42 43.21 -15.53
N MET A 28 20.96 44.36 -15.05
CA MET A 28 19.61 44.90 -15.21
C MET A 28 19.32 45.00 -16.73
N MET A 29 18.62 44.01 -17.30
CA MET A 29 18.06 44.15 -18.64
C MET A 29 16.80 45.00 -18.56
N THR A 30 16.95 46.23 -19.06
CA THR A 30 15.86 47.15 -19.37
C THR A 30 15.05 46.57 -20.52
N ILE A 31 13.85 46.05 -20.24
CA ILE A 31 12.85 45.75 -21.27
C ILE A 31 12.06 47.03 -21.52
N ASN A 32 12.53 47.83 -22.47
CA ASN A 32 11.76 48.92 -23.07
C ASN A 32 11.30 48.45 -24.46
N ASN A 33 10.03 48.09 -24.58
CA ASN A 33 9.05 48.65 -25.53
C ASN A 33 7.91 47.67 -25.82
N ALA A 34 6.75 48.06 -25.31
CA ALA A 34 5.50 48.19 -26.07
C ALA A 34 5.17 47.05 -27.05
N GLY A 35 4.82 45.89 -26.50
CA GLY A 35 3.76 45.06 -27.05
C GLY A 35 2.53 45.26 -26.15
N GLU A 36 1.37 45.50 -26.76
CA GLU A 36 0.09 45.77 -26.10
C GLU A 36 -0.16 44.89 -24.87
N PRO A 37 -0.82 45.43 -23.81
CA PRO A 37 -1.32 44.57 -22.75
C PRO A 37 -2.21 43.52 -23.41
N GLN A 38 -1.83 42.25 -23.34
CA GLN A 38 -2.75 41.18 -23.71
C GLN A 38 -3.99 41.39 -22.85
N SER A 39 -5.06 41.80 -23.52
CA SER A 39 -6.38 41.89 -22.95
C SER A 39 -6.58 40.61 -22.15
N HIS A 40 -6.94 40.76 -20.88
CA HIS A 40 -7.68 39.72 -20.19
C HIS A 40 -8.61 39.09 -21.21
N ARG A 41 -8.50 37.78 -21.40
CA ARG A 41 -9.40 37.04 -22.27
C ARG A 41 -10.77 37.11 -21.62
N GLN A 42 -11.43 38.26 -21.77
CA GLN A 42 -12.84 38.42 -21.54
C GLN A 42 -13.47 37.41 -22.47
N LEU A 43 -14.14 36.43 -21.88
CA LEU A 43 -15.23 35.72 -22.50
C LEU A 43 -16.31 36.76 -22.84
N SER A 44 -16.03 37.58 -23.86
CA SER A 44 -16.96 38.48 -24.52
C SER A 44 -17.24 37.85 -25.88
N GLY A 45 -18.38 37.18 -25.93
CA GLY A 45 -18.81 36.34 -27.03
C GLY A 45 -19.89 35.43 -26.47
N ASP A 46 -21.04 36.05 -26.23
CA ASP A 46 -22.26 35.52 -25.63
C ASP A 46 -22.16 35.23 -24.13
N ALA A 47 -23.06 35.86 -23.39
CA ALA A 47 -23.36 35.49 -22.02
C ALA A 47 -23.47 33.97 -21.96
N ILE A 48 -22.68 33.33 -21.10
CA ILE A 48 -23.05 32.04 -20.54
C ILE A 48 -24.34 32.34 -19.77
N SER A 49 -25.49 32.31 -20.46
CA SER A 49 -26.75 32.11 -19.78
C SER A 49 -26.55 30.80 -19.04
N TYR A 50 -26.70 30.86 -17.72
CA TYR A 50 -26.84 29.67 -16.91
C TYR A 50 -28.25 29.09 -17.18
N ASP A 51 -28.61 28.92 -18.46
CA ASP A 51 -29.74 28.12 -18.93
C ASP A 51 -29.40 26.66 -18.62
N ASP A 52 -30.10 26.12 -17.63
CA ASP A 52 -30.87 24.87 -17.57
C ASP A 52 -30.23 23.53 -18.01
N ASP A 53 -29.17 23.54 -18.80
CA ASP A 53 -28.61 22.38 -19.52
C ASP A 53 -27.14 22.10 -19.12
N PHE A 54 -26.52 23.01 -18.37
CA PHE A 54 -25.05 23.20 -18.35
C PHE A 54 -24.25 22.15 -17.54
N TRP A 55 -24.93 21.18 -16.92
CA TRP A 55 -24.33 19.92 -16.40
C TRP A 55 -25.11 18.67 -16.80
N ALA A 56 -26.00 18.76 -17.81
CA ALA A 56 -26.76 17.62 -18.29
C ALA A 56 -25.81 16.55 -18.84
N TYR A 57 -25.58 15.52 -18.03
CA TYR A 57 -25.32 14.19 -18.55
C TYR A 57 -26.44 13.89 -19.53
N ASN A 58 -26.16 13.87 -20.83
CA ASN A 58 -27.15 13.51 -21.85
C ASN A 58 -27.55 12.05 -21.64
N VAL A 59 -28.60 11.86 -20.86
CA VAL A 59 -29.26 10.59 -20.58
C VAL A 59 -30.71 10.81 -20.99
N ASP A 60 -30.99 10.69 -22.28
CA ASP A 60 -32.31 10.35 -22.82
C ASP A 60 -32.72 8.91 -22.41
N VAL A 61 -32.41 8.50 -21.19
CA VAL A 61 -32.69 7.16 -20.66
C VAL A 61 -33.27 7.33 -19.27
N ASP A 62 -34.54 7.73 -19.23
CA ASP A 62 -35.54 7.23 -18.29
C ASP A 62 -34.99 6.89 -16.88
N VAL A 63 -34.30 7.87 -16.27
CA VAL A 63 -33.81 7.74 -14.90
C VAL A 63 -35.04 7.98 -14.03
N THR A 64 -35.77 6.90 -13.81
CA THR A 64 -36.78 6.75 -12.77
C THR A 64 -36.26 7.27 -11.42
N SER A 65 -36.47 8.56 -11.16
CA SER A 65 -37.05 9.16 -9.96
C SER A 65 -36.75 8.59 -8.55
N GLN A 66 -35.57 8.01 -8.28
CA GLN A 66 -35.26 7.45 -6.94
C GLN A 66 -33.82 7.60 -6.43
N THR A 67 -33.04 8.61 -6.85
CA THR A 67 -31.82 8.98 -6.10
C THR A 67 -32.04 10.28 -5.35
N VAL A 68 -33.01 10.21 -4.44
CA VAL A 68 -33.31 11.18 -3.38
C VAL A 68 -32.21 10.97 -2.32
N TRP A 69 -31.35 11.98 -2.11
CA TRP A 69 -30.38 12.05 -1.02
C TRP A 69 -29.44 10.85 -0.91
N THR A 70 -28.36 10.88 -1.69
CA THR A 70 -27.33 9.87 -1.48
C THR A 70 -26.33 10.36 -0.42
N ASP A 71 -26.55 10.00 0.85
CA ASP A 71 -25.62 10.23 1.98
C ASP A 71 -24.28 9.47 1.85
N TYR A 72 -23.86 9.10 0.64
CA TYR A 72 -22.58 8.46 0.47
C TYR A 72 -21.48 9.41 0.97
N SER A 73 -20.38 8.82 1.39
CA SER A 73 -19.13 9.56 1.53
C SER A 73 -18.14 8.93 0.58
N PHE A 74 -17.25 9.74 0.02
CA PHE A 74 -16.18 9.24 -0.80
C PHE A 74 -14.83 9.71 -0.29
N MET A 75 -13.80 8.92 -0.56
CA MET A 75 -12.43 9.24 -0.17
C MET A 75 -11.50 8.90 -1.33
N PRO A 76 -10.93 9.90 -2.03
CA PRO A 76 -9.87 9.65 -3.00
C PRO A 76 -8.65 9.09 -2.27
N VAL A 77 -8.09 8.00 -2.78
CA VAL A 77 -6.98 7.32 -2.12
C VAL A 77 -5.68 7.61 -2.84
N LYS A 78 -5.68 7.47 -4.17
CA LYS A 78 -4.45 7.56 -4.97
C LYS A 78 -4.72 7.80 -6.45
N CYS A 79 -3.85 8.58 -7.10
CA CYS A 79 -3.72 8.64 -8.56
C CYS A 79 -2.78 7.53 -9.04
N MET A 80 -3.18 6.73 -10.03
CA MET A 80 -2.34 5.67 -10.60
C MET A 80 -2.57 5.46 -12.10
N LEU A 81 -1.60 4.83 -12.77
CA LEU A 81 -1.73 4.37 -14.14
C LEU A 81 -2.32 2.95 -14.16
N LEU A 82 -3.51 2.77 -14.74
CA LEU A 82 -4.18 1.48 -14.91
C LEU A 82 -4.48 1.29 -16.39
N ASN A 83 -3.94 0.22 -17.00
CA ASN A 83 -4.12 -0.08 -18.44
C ASN A 83 -3.79 1.11 -19.36
N LYS A 84 -2.65 1.77 -19.13
CA LYS A 84 -2.22 3.00 -19.84
C LYS A 84 -3.16 4.21 -19.69
N LYS A 85 -4.11 4.16 -18.76
CA LYS A 85 -4.99 5.30 -18.43
C LYS A 85 -4.67 5.83 -17.05
N HIS A 86 -4.61 7.15 -16.91
CA HIS A 86 -4.46 7.79 -15.61
C HIS A 86 -5.82 7.81 -14.90
N VAL A 87 -5.90 7.15 -13.76
CA VAL A 87 -7.13 7.01 -12.97
C VAL A 87 -6.91 7.37 -11.52
N ILE A 88 -7.92 7.96 -10.89
CA ILE A 88 -8.00 8.15 -9.45
C ILE A 88 -8.81 7.01 -8.85
N ALA A 89 -8.19 6.29 -7.93
CA ALA A 89 -8.87 5.31 -7.11
C ALA A 89 -9.48 5.98 -5.89
N PHE A 90 -10.73 5.63 -5.59
CA PHE A 90 -11.45 6.15 -4.44
C PHE A 90 -12.26 5.05 -3.74
N HIS A 91 -12.57 5.29 -2.46
CA HIS A 91 -13.46 4.46 -1.66
C HIS A 91 -14.82 5.12 -1.57
N LEU A 92 -15.88 4.31 -1.72
CA LEU A 92 -17.25 4.75 -1.54
C LEU A 92 -17.80 4.13 -0.24
N TYR A 93 -18.49 4.92 0.56
CA TYR A 93 -19.03 4.55 1.87
C TYR A 93 -20.53 4.80 1.89
N LYS A 94 -21.32 3.88 2.47
CA LYS A 94 -22.78 4.01 2.57
C LYS A 94 -23.21 5.26 3.35
N PRO A 95 -24.47 5.70 3.17
CA PRO A 95 -25.17 6.57 4.09
C PRO A 95 -24.86 6.38 5.57
N ASN A 96 -24.85 7.47 6.33
CA ASN A 96 -24.72 7.50 7.80
C ASN A 96 -23.42 6.92 8.38
N ASN A 97 -22.31 7.03 7.63
CA ASN A 97 -21.03 6.42 7.99
C ASN A 97 -19.97 7.35 8.61
N ASN A 98 -20.39 8.47 9.22
CA ASN A 98 -19.55 9.41 9.98
C ASN A 98 -18.21 9.71 9.28
N SER A 99 -18.28 10.25 8.06
CA SER A 99 -17.10 10.70 7.32
C SER A 99 -16.07 9.58 7.09
N CYS A 100 -16.45 8.54 6.35
CA CYS A 100 -15.55 7.47 5.88
C CYS A 100 -14.92 6.60 6.99
N LYS A 101 -15.47 6.62 8.22
CA LYS A 101 -14.94 5.83 9.35
C LYS A 101 -15.45 4.38 9.38
N ARG A 102 -16.61 4.12 8.78
CA ARG A 102 -17.29 2.82 8.80
C ARG A 102 -17.05 1.99 7.53
N LYS A 103 -17.72 0.84 7.42
CA LYS A 103 -17.52 -0.16 6.36
C LYS A 103 -17.68 0.44 4.95
N GLN A 104 -16.59 0.45 4.19
CA GLN A 104 -16.60 0.81 2.77
C GLN A 104 -17.50 -0.15 1.96
N ILE A 105 -18.24 0.38 0.99
CA ILE A 105 -19.00 -0.40 -0.01
C ILE A 105 -18.03 -1.10 -0.94
N GLY A 106 -17.06 -0.33 -1.44
CA GLY A 106 -16.18 -0.77 -2.48
C GLY A 106 -15.10 0.23 -2.79
N THR A 107 -14.20 -0.20 -3.67
CA THR A 107 -13.15 0.62 -4.25
C THR A 107 -13.44 0.75 -5.74
N TYR A 108 -13.38 1.97 -6.23
CA TYR A 108 -13.74 2.32 -7.60
C TYR A 108 -12.65 3.20 -8.20
N THR A 109 -12.70 3.35 -9.52
CA THR A 109 -11.76 4.18 -10.27
C THR A 109 -12.50 5.08 -11.24
N MET A 110 -12.00 6.30 -11.42
CA MET A 110 -12.47 7.28 -12.41
C MET A 110 -11.26 7.91 -13.12
N GLU A 111 -11.41 8.35 -14.37
CA GLU A 111 -10.32 9.03 -15.08
C GLU A 111 -9.94 10.33 -14.36
N VAL A 112 -8.63 10.64 -14.31
CA VAL A 112 -8.11 11.83 -13.60
C VAL A 112 -8.82 13.11 -14.03
N GLY A 113 -9.00 13.30 -15.34
CA GLY A 113 -9.61 14.52 -15.85
C GLY A 113 -11.08 14.67 -15.41
N GLN A 114 -11.86 13.60 -15.50
CA GLN A 114 -13.26 13.59 -15.04
C GLN A 114 -13.34 13.83 -13.54
N PHE A 115 -12.47 13.17 -12.76
CA PHE A 115 -12.41 13.35 -11.32
C PHE A 115 -12.06 14.80 -10.94
N ALA A 116 -11.06 15.39 -11.60
CA ALA A 116 -10.63 16.76 -11.33
C ALA A 116 -11.74 17.78 -11.61
N ARG A 117 -12.46 17.66 -12.74
CA ARG A 117 -13.61 18.54 -13.05
C ARG A 117 -14.69 18.48 -11.99
N ALA A 118 -15.10 17.25 -11.63
CA ALA A 118 -16.11 17.06 -10.62
C ALA A 118 -15.66 17.60 -9.25
N TYR A 119 -14.38 17.40 -8.90
CA TYR A 119 -13.80 17.89 -7.64
C TYR A 119 -13.78 19.42 -7.56
N VAL A 120 -13.28 20.09 -8.60
CA VAL A 120 -13.23 21.56 -8.65
C VAL A 120 -14.65 22.13 -8.65
N ALA A 121 -15.55 21.58 -9.46
CA ALA A 121 -16.93 22.06 -9.52
C ALA A 121 -17.68 21.91 -8.18
N GLN A 122 -17.39 20.86 -7.42
CA GLN A 122 -17.88 20.70 -6.06
C GLN A 122 -17.29 21.77 -5.12
N LYS A 123 -15.97 21.96 -5.15
CA LYS A 123 -15.29 22.91 -4.27
C LYS A 123 -15.68 24.36 -4.56
N GLU A 124 -15.95 24.68 -5.81
CA GLU A 124 -16.47 25.99 -6.20
C GLU A 124 -17.84 26.26 -5.57
N GLN A 125 -18.75 25.28 -5.58
CA GLN A 125 -20.03 25.40 -4.85
C GLN A 125 -19.79 25.55 -3.35
N ASP A 126 -18.98 24.66 -2.75
CA ASP A 126 -18.65 24.72 -1.32
C ASP A 126 -18.14 26.12 -0.91
N TYR A 127 -17.25 26.72 -1.70
CA TYR A 127 -16.64 28.03 -1.39
C TYR A 127 -17.60 29.19 -1.64
N LYS A 128 -18.42 29.13 -2.70
CA LYS A 128 -19.45 30.13 -2.99
C LYS A 128 -20.42 30.29 -1.82
N PHE A 129 -20.78 29.19 -1.14
CA PHE A 129 -21.60 29.25 0.08
C PHE A 129 -20.94 30.03 1.23
N TYR A 130 -19.61 30.07 1.27
CA TYR A 130 -18.86 30.86 2.26
C TYR A 130 -18.53 32.28 1.77
N GLY A 131 -19.07 32.72 0.63
CA GLY A 131 -18.75 34.01 0.02
C GLY A 131 -17.29 34.11 -0.43
N LYS A 132 -16.66 32.97 -0.76
CA LYS A 132 -15.28 32.89 -1.25
C LYS A 132 -15.26 32.26 -2.64
N ASP A 133 -14.25 32.59 -3.42
CA ASP A 133 -14.00 31.93 -4.70
C ASP A 133 -13.00 30.77 -4.53
N PHE A 134 -13.23 29.67 -5.24
CA PHE A 134 -12.33 28.51 -5.23
C PHE A 134 -11.40 28.52 -6.45
N GLY A 135 -10.17 28.97 -6.24
CA GLY A 135 -9.11 28.91 -7.24
C GLY A 135 -9.33 29.84 -8.44
N ASP A 136 -8.36 29.84 -9.34
CA ASP A 136 -8.44 30.52 -10.62
C ASP A 136 -9.01 29.57 -11.68
N VAL A 137 -9.62 30.10 -12.75
CA VAL A 137 -10.14 29.32 -13.89
C VAL A 137 -9.03 28.44 -14.51
N ASP A 138 -7.79 28.91 -14.40
CA ASP A 138 -6.56 28.25 -14.82
C ASP A 138 -6.28 26.93 -14.08
N ALA A 139 -6.96 26.67 -12.94
CA ALA A 139 -6.84 25.39 -12.27
C ALA A 139 -7.27 24.24 -13.19
N LEU A 140 -8.30 24.43 -14.03
CA LEU A 140 -8.76 23.38 -14.95
C LEU A 140 -7.93 23.26 -16.23
N ASP A 141 -6.92 24.13 -16.40
CA ASP A 141 -5.99 23.99 -17.52
C ASP A 141 -5.26 22.66 -17.41
N TYR A 142 -5.07 22.02 -18.56
CA TYR A 142 -4.47 20.68 -18.69
C TYR A 142 -5.34 19.52 -18.20
N VAL A 143 -6.56 19.72 -17.71
CA VAL A 143 -7.48 18.58 -17.46
C VAL A 143 -7.78 17.83 -18.78
N GLY A 144 -7.89 18.58 -19.88
CA GLY A 144 -7.88 18.08 -21.25
C GLY A 144 -6.49 18.13 -21.89
N CYS A 145 -6.35 17.49 -23.06
CA CYS A 145 -5.13 17.56 -23.85
C CYS A 145 -4.97 18.98 -24.43
N THR A 146 -3.99 19.74 -23.91
CA THR A 146 -3.81 21.16 -24.24
C THR A 146 -2.47 21.36 -24.96
N LYS A 147 -2.46 22.20 -26.01
CA LYS A 147 -1.23 22.52 -26.77
C LYS A 147 -0.34 23.46 -25.97
N VAL A 148 0.96 23.16 -25.90
CA VAL A 148 1.96 23.96 -25.20
C VAL A 148 3.22 24.06 -26.05
N TYR A 149 3.74 25.27 -26.22
CA TYR A 149 5.01 25.50 -26.90
C TYR A 149 6.14 25.61 -25.86
N HIS A 150 7.23 24.87 -26.07
CA HIS A 150 8.41 24.91 -25.19
C HIS A 150 9.68 24.82 -26.04
N ASN A 151 10.51 25.86 -26.02
CA ASN A 151 11.71 25.98 -26.87
C ASN A 151 11.40 25.80 -28.36
N ASP A 152 10.38 26.49 -28.88
CA ASP A 152 9.90 26.43 -30.27
C ASP A 152 9.32 25.08 -30.74
N ASP A 153 9.37 24.05 -29.91
CA ASP A 153 8.73 22.77 -30.17
C ASP A 153 7.29 22.74 -29.62
N LEU A 154 6.39 22.09 -30.37
CA LEU A 154 5.00 21.86 -29.97
C LEU A 154 4.87 20.57 -29.17
N TYR A 155 4.39 20.69 -27.93
CA TYR A 155 4.01 19.59 -27.06
C TYR A 155 2.51 19.63 -26.74
N TYR A 156 2.00 18.52 -26.23
CA TYR A 156 0.68 18.45 -25.63
C TYR A 156 0.80 18.12 -24.15
N ALA A 157 0.04 18.79 -23.30
CA ALA A 157 0.06 18.58 -21.86
C ALA A 157 -1.32 18.11 -21.37
N LYS A 158 -1.32 17.10 -20.49
CA LYS A 158 -2.54 16.62 -19.82
C LYS A 158 -2.23 16.22 -18.37
N LEU A 159 -3.19 16.47 -17.49
CA LEU A 159 -3.17 16.10 -16.08
C LEU A 159 -3.23 14.57 -15.97
N GLY A 160 -2.24 14.01 -15.29
CA GLY A 160 -2.07 12.59 -15.09
C GLY A 160 -1.64 12.26 -13.66
N CYS A 161 -1.11 11.05 -13.50
CA CYS A 161 -0.67 10.52 -12.23
C CYS A 161 0.84 10.38 -12.18
N SER A 162 1.44 10.84 -11.08
CA SER A 162 2.83 10.56 -10.73
C SER A 162 3.00 9.09 -10.33
N THR A 163 4.21 8.56 -10.50
CA THR A 163 4.62 7.24 -9.97
C THR A 163 4.49 7.18 -8.43
N THR A 164 4.62 8.32 -7.75
CA THR A 164 4.48 8.44 -6.29
C THR A 164 3.02 8.38 -5.81
N GLY A 165 2.05 8.60 -6.71
CA GLY A 165 0.62 8.58 -6.37
C GLY A 165 -0.08 9.92 -6.31
N GLY A 166 0.64 11.01 -6.49
CA GLY A 166 0.08 12.35 -6.63
C GLY A 166 -0.34 12.67 -8.07
N LEU A 167 -0.87 13.88 -8.26
CA LEU A 167 -1.11 14.45 -9.57
C LEU A 167 0.21 14.93 -10.20
N ARG A 168 0.28 14.88 -11.53
CA ARG A 168 1.40 15.44 -12.31
C ARG A 168 0.88 15.83 -13.68
N ILE A 169 1.37 16.93 -14.25
CA ILE A 169 1.18 17.20 -15.68
C ILE A 169 2.17 16.35 -16.47
N SER A 170 1.65 15.52 -17.35
CA SER A 170 2.45 14.74 -18.29
C SER A 170 2.45 15.43 -19.65
N SER A 171 3.58 15.34 -20.35
CA SER A 171 3.74 15.84 -21.73
C SER A 171 3.55 14.70 -22.73
N TYR A 172 3.06 15.02 -23.93
CA TYR A 172 2.67 14.08 -24.97
C TYR A 172 3.10 14.62 -26.34
N SER A 173 3.39 13.71 -27.27
CA SER A 173 3.79 14.06 -28.64
C SER A 173 2.60 14.26 -29.59
N ASP A 174 1.40 13.82 -29.20
CA ASP A 174 0.22 13.77 -30.07
C ASP A 174 -0.97 14.53 -29.48
N ALA A 175 -1.84 15.04 -30.37
CA ALA A 175 -3.02 15.81 -30.00
C ALA A 175 -4.07 15.04 -29.19
N ASN A 176 -3.99 13.71 -29.19
CA ASN A 176 -4.88 12.85 -28.42
C ASN A 176 -4.30 12.49 -27.04
N CYS A 177 -3.09 12.95 -26.72
CA CYS A 177 -2.37 12.63 -25.49
C CYS A 177 -2.27 11.11 -25.24
N SER A 178 -1.89 10.36 -26.27
CA SER A 178 -1.74 8.89 -26.24
C SER A 178 -0.30 8.45 -25.96
N ASN A 179 0.68 9.23 -26.44
CA ASN A 179 2.11 8.92 -26.37
C ASN A 179 2.81 9.88 -25.40
N GLU A 180 2.94 9.45 -24.15
CA GLU A 180 3.61 10.22 -23.09
C GLU A 180 5.11 10.34 -23.36
N ILE A 181 5.64 11.56 -23.25
CA ILE A 181 7.06 11.89 -23.30
C ILE A 181 7.54 12.17 -21.88
N SER A 182 8.77 11.78 -21.56
CA SER A 182 9.37 12.01 -20.24
C SER A 182 9.85 13.45 -20.00
N THR A 183 9.57 14.39 -20.91
CA THR A 183 10.06 15.76 -20.84
C THR A 183 9.28 16.53 -19.77
N ASN A 184 9.99 17.01 -18.74
CA ASN A 184 9.40 17.90 -17.75
C ASN A 184 9.37 19.32 -18.34
N LEU A 185 8.19 19.79 -18.74
CA LEU A 185 7.98 21.11 -19.34
C LEU A 185 7.99 22.24 -18.29
N GLY A 186 8.18 21.95 -17.00
CA GLY A 186 8.11 22.94 -15.93
C GLY A 186 6.71 23.50 -15.70
N LEU A 187 5.67 22.88 -16.26
CA LEU A 187 4.29 23.31 -16.11
C LEU A 187 3.80 23.02 -14.69
N TYR A 188 3.04 23.96 -14.14
CA TYR A 188 2.40 23.85 -12.84
C TYR A 188 0.88 23.99 -13.02
N ASN A 189 0.12 23.25 -12.22
CA ASN A 189 -1.33 23.39 -12.11
C ASN A 189 -1.66 23.50 -10.61
N ASP A 190 -2.49 24.47 -10.25
CA ASP A 190 -2.85 24.73 -8.85
C ASP A 190 -3.99 23.84 -8.30
N ILE A 191 -4.46 22.85 -9.07
CA ILE A 191 -5.40 21.83 -8.58
C ILE A 191 -4.79 21.08 -7.40
N LYS A 192 -5.40 21.29 -6.24
CA LYS A 192 -5.08 20.60 -4.99
C LYS A 192 -6.18 19.60 -4.66
N ILE A 193 -6.08 18.38 -5.20
CA ILE A 193 -6.94 17.27 -4.79
C ILE A 193 -6.44 16.68 -3.48
N SER A 194 -7.24 16.81 -2.43
CA SER A 194 -6.92 16.25 -1.11
C SER A 194 -7.14 14.73 -1.08
N PHE A 195 -6.07 13.96 -1.29
CA PHE A 195 -6.08 12.51 -1.12
C PHE A 195 -6.22 12.12 0.37
N ASN A 196 -6.80 10.95 0.62
CA ASN A 196 -7.11 10.38 1.94
C ASN A 196 -7.97 11.26 2.85
N THR A 197 -8.62 12.29 2.28
CA THR A 197 -9.54 13.15 3.01
C THR A 197 -10.95 12.71 2.65
N CYS A 198 -11.73 12.36 3.67
CA CYS A 198 -13.13 12.04 3.45
C CYS A 198 -13.90 13.28 3.01
N GLN A 199 -14.68 13.15 1.95
CA GLN A 199 -15.60 14.17 1.48
C GLN A 199 -17.02 13.63 1.59
N SER A 200 -17.91 14.46 2.16
CA SER A 200 -19.33 14.17 2.20
C SER A 200 -19.95 14.42 0.83
N CYS A 201 -20.89 13.59 0.41
CA CYS A 201 -21.72 13.84 -0.77
C CYS A 201 -22.86 14.83 -0.52
N LEU A 202 -22.89 15.44 0.67
CA LEU A 202 -23.84 16.48 1.02
C LEU A 202 -23.08 17.75 1.34
N THR A 203 -23.43 18.81 0.62
CA THR A 203 -23.11 20.19 0.96
C THR A 203 -24.27 20.75 1.77
N TRP A 204 -24.15 20.66 3.09
CA TRP A 204 -25.04 21.38 3.99
C TRP A 204 -24.33 22.67 4.44
N PRO A 205 -24.94 23.84 4.29
CA PRO A 205 -24.46 25.01 5.01
C PRO A 205 -24.61 24.72 6.51
N THR A 206 -23.51 24.71 7.25
CA THR A 206 -23.55 24.76 8.71
C THR A 206 -23.80 26.21 9.12
N GLN A 207 -24.99 26.75 8.85
CA GLN A 207 -25.45 27.94 9.56
C GLN A 207 -26.36 27.47 10.68
N SER A 208 -26.19 28.06 11.87
CA SER A 208 -27.03 27.72 13.01
C SER A 208 -28.48 28.03 12.65
N ASP A 209 -29.34 27.10 13.02
CA ASP A 209 -30.75 26.98 12.66
C ASP A 209 -31.65 28.06 13.29
N ASP A 210 -31.14 29.28 13.41
CA ASP A 210 -31.86 30.43 13.94
C ASP A 210 -32.69 31.10 12.82
N ALA A 211 -32.42 30.77 11.54
CA ALA A 211 -33.17 31.29 10.38
C ALA A 211 -34.46 30.49 10.08
N ALA A 212 -34.58 29.26 10.58
CA ALA A 212 -35.79 28.44 10.43
C ALA A 212 -37.00 29.00 11.20
N GLU A 213 -36.79 29.94 12.13
CA GLU A 213 -37.86 30.51 12.97
C GLU A 213 -38.75 31.52 12.22
N ASN A 214 -38.36 32.00 11.03
CA ASN A 214 -39.12 33.02 10.30
C ASN A 214 -40.15 32.47 9.29
N GLY A 215 -40.38 31.15 9.22
CA GLY A 215 -41.46 30.57 8.41
C GLY A 215 -41.34 30.82 6.89
N LEU A 216 -40.21 31.35 6.43
CA LEU A 216 -39.82 31.38 5.03
C LEU A 216 -39.05 30.11 4.75
N ASP A 217 -39.79 29.00 4.57
CA ASP A 217 -39.28 27.82 3.90
C ASP A 217 -38.95 28.24 2.47
N ASP A 218 -37.71 28.64 2.23
CA ASP A 218 -37.18 29.13 0.96
C ASP A 218 -37.09 28.01 -0.09
N GLN A 219 -37.71 26.85 0.16
CA GLN A 219 -37.68 25.68 -0.71
C GLN A 219 -36.25 25.22 -1.03
N PHE A 220 -35.25 25.61 -0.23
CA PHE A 220 -33.86 25.24 -0.45
C PHE A 220 -33.70 23.71 -0.54
N ASP A 221 -34.36 22.98 0.36
CA ASP A 221 -34.40 21.50 0.37
C ASP A 221 -35.14 20.91 -0.85
N TYR A 222 -36.01 21.67 -1.52
CA TYR A 222 -36.70 21.24 -2.74
C TYR A 222 -35.81 21.42 -3.98
N TYR A 223 -35.03 22.49 -4.06
CA TYR A 223 -34.21 22.80 -5.23
C TYR A 223 -32.81 22.15 -5.23
N HIS A 224 -32.34 21.61 -4.10
CA HIS A 224 -30.95 21.12 -3.94
C HIS A 224 -30.82 19.62 -3.65
N GLN A 225 -31.81 18.80 -4.00
CA GLN A 225 -31.83 17.36 -3.73
C GLN A 225 -30.73 16.53 -4.46
N TYR A 226 -29.97 17.15 -5.37
CA TYR A 226 -29.01 16.47 -6.27
C TYR A 226 -27.56 17.01 -6.19
N ASP A 227 -27.21 17.77 -5.17
CA ASP A 227 -26.18 18.81 -5.34
C ASP A 227 -24.70 18.41 -5.29
N SER A 228 -24.32 17.16 -4.96
CA SER A 228 -22.90 16.82 -5.04
C SER A 228 -22.47 16.33 -6.43
N LYS A 229 -21.95 17.25 -7.22
CA LYS A 229 -21.33 16.99 -8.54
C LYS A 229 -20.29 15.86 -8.47
N MET A 230 -19.51 15.79 -7.39
CA MET A 230 -18.55 14.71 -7.17
C MET A 230 -19.18 13.33 -7.04
N CYS A 231 -20.30 13.21 -6.33
CA CYS A 231 -20.88 11.90 -6.05
C CYS A 231 -21.77 11.41 -7.17
N SER A 232 -22.43 12.32 -7.88
CA SER A 232 -23.06 12.01 -9.17
C SER A 232 -22.02 11.44 -10.15
N ALA A 233 -20.88 12.11 -10.31
CA ALA A 233 -19.79 11.60 -11.15
C ALA A 233 -19.23 10.26 -10.65
N ALA A 234 -19.03 10.12 -9.33
CA ALA A 234 -18.54 8.88 -8.74
C ALA A 234 -19.50 7.71 -8.96
N GLN A 235 -20.82 7.92 -8.86
CA GLN A 235 -21.84 6.90 -9.08
C GLN A 235 -22.00 6.56 -10.57
N HIS A 236 -21.91 7.55 -11.46
CA HIS A 236 -22.00 7.35 -12.90
C HIS A 236 -20.80 6.57 -13.45
N TYR A 237 -19.58 6.97 -13.07
CA TYR A 237 -18.35 6.41 -13.61
C TYR A 237 -17.74 5.28 -12.75
N GLN A 238 -18.50 4.69 -11.82
CA GLN A 238 -18.00 3.69 -10.86
C GLN A 238 -17.45 2.39 -11.49
N GLN A 239 -16.25 2.43 -12.04
CA GLN A 239 -15.59 1.23 -12.53
C GLN A 239 -15.07 0.43 -11.34
N LYS A 240 -15.61 -0.78 -11.15
CA LYS A 240 -15.24 -1.67 -10.04
C LYS A 240 -13.75 -1.99 -10.11
N CYS A 241 -13.01 -1.64 -9.06
CA CYS A 241 -11.59 -1.95 -8.95
C CYS A 241 -11.41 -3.47 -8.72
N GLY A 242 -10.86 -4.14 -9.74
CA GLY A 242 -10.52 -5.57 -9.68
C GLY A 242 -9.42 -5.89 -8.65
N TRP A 243 -9.10 -7.17 -8.47
CA TRP A 243 -8.12 -7.63 -7.48
C TRP A 243 -6.73 -7.00 -7.66
N GLY A 244 -6.24 -6.86 -8.89
CA GLY A 244 -4.95 -6.22 -9.19
C GLY A 244 -4.91 -4.72 -8.84
N CYS A 245 -5.99 -4.00 -9.16
CA CYS A 245 -6.17 -2.61 -8.78
C CYS A 245 -6.17 -2.45 -7.25
N LYS A 246 -6.93 -3.29 -6.51
CA LYS A 246 -6.95 -3.28 -5.04
C LYS A 246 -5.58 -3.56 -4.42
N ARG A 247 -4.80 -4.46 -5.01
CA ARG A 247 -3.44 -4.77 -4.56
C ARG A 247 -2.50 -3.57 -4.73
N THR A 248 -2.64 -2.83 -5.82
CA THR A 248 -1.83 -1.63 -6.12
C THR A 248 -2.12 -0.51 -5.13
N ILE A 249 -3.39 -0.29 -4.81
CA ILE A 249 -3.83 0.68 -3.80
C ILE A 249 -3.27 0.31 -2.42
N LYS A 250 -3.40 -0.96 -2.00
CA LYS A 250 -2.88 -1.43 -0.71
C LYS A 250 -1.36 -1.30 -0.57
N LYS A 251 -0.61 -1.61 -1.64
CA LYS A 251 0.86 -1.50 -1.65
C LYS A 251 1.31 -0.04 -1.55
N ALA A 252 0.53 0.89 -2.08
CA ALA A 252 0.85 2.31 -2.03
C ALA A 252 0.46 2.97 -0.71
N GLY A 253 -0.70 2.62 -0.15
CA GLY A 253 -1.19 3.15 1.13
C GLY A 253 -0.30 2.80 2.33
N SER A 254 0.62 1.84 2.20
CA SER A 254 1.64 1.57 3.23
C SER A 254 2.85 2.48 3.17
N THR A 255 3.01 3.30 2.12
CA THR A 255 4.24 4.05 1.86
C THR A 255 4.04 5.57 1.94
N SER A 256 2.83 6.08 1.71
CA SER A 256 2.50 7.49 1.84
C SER A 256 1.86 7.79 3.21
N SER A 257 2.70 8.23 4.14
CA SER A 257 2.42 9.19 5.23
C SER A 257 1.04 9.19 5.91
N GLY A 258 1.04 8.79 7.18
CA GLY A 258 0.44 9.54 8.30
C GLY A 258 -1.04 9.92 8.24
N THR A 259 -1.81 9.40 9.20
CA THR A 259 -3.12 9.91 9.63
C THR A 259 -4.28 9.79 8.62
N ALA A 260 -4.99 8.67 8.65
CA ALA A 260 -6.41 8.63 9.06
C ALA A 260 -6.93 7.19 8.99
N SER A 261 -7.11 6.63 10.18
CA SER A 261 -8.04 5.58 10.56
C SER A 261 -9.07 5.15 9.51
N SER A 262 -8.83 4.01 8.87
CA SER A 262 -9.91 3.05 8.62
C SER A 262 -9.46 1.66 9.05
N SER A 263 -10.31 1.06 9.86
CA SER A 263 -10.12 -0.19 10.59
C SER A 263 -9.83 -1.37 9.66
N SER A 264 -8.55 -1.71 9.51
CA SER A 264 -8.14 -3.08 9.18
C SER A 264 -7.33 -3.62 10.34
N TYR A 265 -8.03 -4.09 11.37
CA TYR A 265 -7.46 -5.06 12.28
C TYR A 265 -6.81 -6.19 11.46
N SER A 266 -5.60 -6.57 11.86
CA SER A 266 -4.91 -7.79 11.40
C SER A 266 -4.34 -7.80 9.98
N MET A 267 -3.18 -7.15 9.78
CA MET A 267 -2.13 -7.73 8.92
C MET A 267 -0.70 -7.46 9.40
N LYS A 268 -0.48 -6.56 10.38
CA LYS A 268 0.86 -6.34 10.95
C LYS A 268 1.46 -7.58 11.64
N TYR A 269 0.60 -8.54 12.02
CA TYR A 269 1.01 -9.80 12.63
C TYR A 269 1.02 -10.99 11.64
N ALA A 270 0.54 -10.82 10.40
CA ALA A 270 0.51 -11.93 9.45
C ALA A 270 1.94 -12.38 9.08
N TRP A 271 2.12 -13.70 8.92
CA TRP A 271 3.39 -14.27 8.49
C TRP A 271 3.68 -13.87 7.04
N ASN A 272 4.86 -13.30 6.78
CA ASN A 272 5.31 -12.96 5.43
C ASN A 272 5.53 -14.22 4.59
N GLY A 273 5.50 -14.09 3.27
CA GLY A 273 5.72 -15.23 2.36
C GLY A 273 7.04 -15.96 2.62
N PHE A 274 8.12 -15.22 2.88
CA PHE A 274 9.42 -15.78 3.27
C PHE A 274 9.35 -16.50 4.63
N GLU A 275 8.62 -15.96 5.60
CA GLU A 275 8.48 -16.60 6.92
C GLU A 275 7.67 -17.90 6.81
N LYS A 276 6.64 -17.95 5.96
CA LYS A 276 5.88 -19.18 5.68
C LYS A 276 6.77 -20.25 5.04
N PHE A 277 7.61 -19.87 4.07
CA PHE A 277 8.59 -20.77 3.46
C PHE A 277 9.59 -21.29 4.50
N GLY A 278 10.09 -20.40 5.37
CA GLY A 278 10.97 -20.77 6.48
C GLY A 278 10.30 -21.75 7.46
N LEU A 279 9.08 -21.44 7.91
CA LEU A 279 8.32 -22.34 8.78
C LEU A 279 8.14 -23.73 8.16
N PHE A 280 7.84 -23.80 6.86
CA PHE A 280 7.76 -25.05 6.13
C PHE A 280 9.10 -25.79 6.15
N LEU A 281 10.18 -25.17 5.65
CA LEU A 281 11.49 -25.80 5.54
C LEU A 281 12.01 -26.32 6.89
N TRP A 282 11.91 -25.50 7.94
CA TRP A 282 12.41 -25.86 9.26
C TRP A 282 11.54 -26.92 9.98
N SER A 283 10.23 -26.99 9.68
CA SER A 283 9.36 -28.06 10.19
C SER A 283 9.70 -29.40 9.55
N PHE A 284 9.95 -29.42 8.24
CA PHE A 284 10.46 -30.62 7.56
C PHE A 284 11.84 -31.03 8.07
N GLY A 285 12.69 -30.06 8.45
CA GLY A 285 13.97 -30.30 9.11
C GLY A 285 13.84 -31.12 10.40
N VAL A 286 12.91 -30.76 11.29
CA VAL A 286 12.66 -31.49 12.56
C VAL A 286 12.24 -32.94 12.27
N ILE A 287 11.30 -33.14 11.34
CA ILE A 287 10.79 -34.47 10.98
C ILE A 287 11.91 -35.32 10.37
N GLY A 288 12.67 -34.76 9.43
CA GLY A 288 13.79 -35.44 8.78
C GLY A 288 14.89 -35.83 9.76
N LEU A 289 15.31 -34.92 10.65
CA LEU A 289 16.32 -35.21 11.67
C LEU A 289 15.83 -36.25 12.68
N THR A 290 14.56 -36.17 13.11
CA THR A 290 13.98 -37.18 14.01
C THR A 290 13.98 -38.56 13.36
N TRP A 291 13.61 -38.65 12.07
CA TRP A 291 13.63 -39.91 11.34
C TRP A 291 15.06 -40.48 11.20
N ILE A 292 16.05 -39.64 10.90
CA ILE A 292 17.47 -40.04 10.84
C ILE A 292 17.95 -40.56 12.19
N VAL A 293 17.64 -39.85 13.29
CA VAL A 293 18.01 -40.26 14.65
C VAL A 293 17.37 -41.61 15.00
N LEU A 294 16.07 -41.79 14.73
CA LEU A 294 15.38 -43.06 14.97
C LEU A 294 15.96 -44.21 14.15
N LYS A 295 16.27 -43.96 12.87
CA LYS A 295 16.91 -44.95 12.00
C LYS A 295 18.28 -45.35 12.55
N GLN A 296 19.09 -44.38 12.97
CA GLN A 296 20.41 -44.65 13.51
C GLN A 296 20.38 -45.38 14.86
N ARG A 297 19.36 -45.11 15.69
CA ARG A 297 19.14 -45.82 16.95
C ARG A 297 18.85 -47.31 16.76
N ARG A 298 18.17 -47.69 15.68
CA ARG A 298 17.93 -49.11 15.35
C ARG A 298 19.21 -49.90 15.07
N HIS A 299 20.29 -49.22 14.69
CA HIS A 299 21.59 -49.83 14.40
C HIS A 299 22.56 -49.80 15.59
N MET A 300 22.17 -49.30 16.76
CA MET A 300 23.05 -49.28 17.94
C MET A 300 23.01 -50.58 18.73
N SER A 301 24.18 -51.02 19.18
CA SER A 301 24.36 -52.16 20.08
C SER A 301 23.76 -51.87 21.46
N ARG A 302 23.36 -52.93 22.18
CA ARG A 302 22.76 -52.85 23.52
C ARG A 302 23.64 -52.13 24.55
N GLU A 303 24.96 -52.14 24.37
CA GLU A 303 25.91 -51.50 25.28
C GLU A 303 25.81 -49.97 25.26
N ASP A 304 25.59 -49.37 24.09
CA ASP A 304 25.43 -47.91 23.97
C ASP A 304 24.12 -47.41 24.58
N ALA A 305 23.08 -48.26 24.62
CA ALA A 305 21.82 -47.94 25.28
C ALA A 305 21.99 -47.77 26.80
N ILE A 306 22.91 -48.51 27.42
CA ILE A 306 23.19 -48.40 28.87
C ILE A 306 23.89 -47.08 29.17
N VAL A 307 24.81 -46.63 28.30
CA VAL A 307 25.48 -45.33 28.47
C VAL A 307 24.51 -44.17 28.29
N GLU A 308 23.55 -44.27 27.37
CA GLU A 308 22.47 -43.27 27.28
C GLU A 308 21.62 -43.26 28.55
N GLU A 309 21.27 -44.41 29.11
CA GLU A 309 20.50 -44.48 30.35
C GLU A 309 21.26 -43.86 31.53
N ALA A 310 22.57 -44.10 31.64
CA ALA A 310 23.41 -43.46 32.64
C ALA A 310 23.46 -41.92 32.45
N ALA A 311 23.59 -41.44 31.22
CA ALA A 311 23.58 -40.01 30.93
C ALA A 311 22.23 -39.35 31.24
N MET A 312 21.11 -40.04 30.97
CA MET A 312 19.77 -39.53 31.27
C MET A 312 19.50 -39.48 32.78
N VAL A 313 19.99 -40.47 33.54
CA VAL A 313 19.94 -40.46 35.01
C VAL A 313 20.75 -39.29 35.58
N GLY A 314 21.90 -38.95 34.98
CA GLY A 314 22.70 -37.80 35.39
C GLY A 314 22.00 -36.45 35.27
N VAL A 315 21.05 -36.31 34.34
CA VAL A 315 20.21 -35.10 34.19
C VAL A 315 18.92 -35.19 35.03
N GLY A 316 18.75 -36.26 35.81
CA GLY A 316 17.55 -36.51 36.62
C GLY A 316 16.30 -36.91 35.81
N LEU A 317 16.46 -37.24 34.53
CA LEU A 317 15.37 -37.57 33.63
C LEU A 317 15.17 -39.08 33.51
N LYS A 318 14.08 -39.61 34.06
CA LYS A 318 13.68 -41.00 33.80
C LYS A 318 13.17 -41.15 32.36
N LYS A 319 13.44 -42.30 31.71
CA LYS A 319 13.04 -42.65 30.33
C LYS A 319 11.57 -42.34 30.00
N ARG A 320 10.67 -42.50 30.99
CA ARG A 320 9.24 -42.19 30.88
C ARG A 320 8.92 -40.72 30.61
N HIS A 321 9.81 -39.77 30.94
CA HIS A 321 9.55 -38.33 30.78
C HIS A 321 9.95 -37.80 29.40
N ILE A 322 10.72 -38.56 28.62
CA ILE A 322 11.21 -38.10 27.32
C ILE A 322 10.05 -37.90 26.34
N PHE A 323 9.12 -38.86 26.30
CA PHE A 323 7.95 -38.81 25.45
C PHE A 323 7.04 -37.60 25.75
N PRO A 324 6.60 -37.35 27.00
CA PRO A 324 5.79 -36.17 27.32
C PRO A 324 6.54 -34.85 27.11
N ILE A 325 7.86 -34.79 27.33
CA ILE A 325 8.65 -33.56 27.05
C ILE A 325 8.66 -33.26 25.55
N ALA A 326 8.90 -34.26 24.70
CA ALA A 326 8.87 -34.08 23.24
C ALA A 326 7.48 -33.62 22.75
N LEU A 327 6.42 -34.23 23.29
CA LEU A 327 5.03 -33.87 22.97
C LEU A 327 4.71 -32.44 23.43
N ALA A 328 5.17 -32.03 24.61
CA ALA A 328 5.02 -30.67 25.11
C ALA A 328 5.69 -29.62 24.21
N ILE A 329 6.89 -29.90 23.69
CA ILE A 329 7.59 -28.98 22.76
C ILE A 329 6.81 -28.85 21.44
N ILE A 330 6.27 -29.95 20.89
CA ILE A 330 5.44 -29.92 19.68
C ILE A 330 4.15 -29.15 19.93
N PHE A 331 3.46 -29.42 21.05
CA PHE A 331 2.26 -28.68 21.42
C PHE A 331 2.52 -27.18 21.57
N PHE A 332 3.61 -26.81 22.25
CA PHE A 332 3.96 -25.42 22.51
C PHE A 332 4.38 -24.66 21.24
N THR A 333 5.03 -25.33 20.27
CA THR A 333 5.33 -24.75 18.96
C THR A 333 4.05 -24.48 18.16
N ILE A 334 3.10 -25.43 18.12
CA ILE A 334 1.80 -25.24 17.46
C ILE A 334 1.02 -24.11 18.14
N PHE A 335 0.97 -24.10 19.48
CA PHE A 335 0.31 -23.05 20.26
C PHE A 335 0.90 -21.66 20.00
N SER A 336 2.23 -21.54 20.01
CA SER A 336 2.94 -20.29 19.68
C SER A 336 2.63 -19.82 18.25
N MET A 337 2.46 -20.76 17.31
CA MET A 337 2.09 -20.45 15.93
C MET A 337 0.66 -19.90 15.84
N PHE A 338 -0.27 -20.46 16.62
CA PHE A 338 -1.66 -19.99 16.69
C PHE A 338 -1.79 -18.59 17.32
N MET A 339 -1.01 -18.32 18.37
CA MET A 339 -0.94 -17.00 19.02
C MET A 339 -0.12 -15.97 18.21
N VAL A 340 0.45 -16.36 17.07
CA VAL A 340 1.23 -15.49 16.17
C VAL A 340 2.45 -14.87 16.89
N TRP A 341 3.02 -15.59 17.84
CA TRP A 341 4.20 -15.17 18.59
C TRP A 341 5.48 -15.45 17.80
N LYS A 342 5.70 -14.65 16.76
CA LYS A 342 6.77 -14.88 15.76
C LYS A 342 8.13 -15.18 16.39
N ARG A 343 8.56 -14.38 17.36
CA ARG A 343 9.88 -14.53 18.02
C ARG A 343 10.00 -15.85 18.78
N LEU A 344 8.95 -16.25 19.50
CA LEU A 344 8.94 -17.48 20.28
C LEU A 344 8.89 -18.71 19.38
N THR A 345 8.05 -18.69 18.34
CA THR A 345 7.96 -19.79 17.37
C THR A 345 9.32 -20.03 16.71
N TRP A 346 10.02 -18.97 16.27
CA TRP A 346 11.35 -19.10 15.69
C TRP A 346 12.39 -19.67 16.66
N LEU A 347 12.39 -19.20 17.91
CA LEU A 347 13.32 -19.68 18.94
C LEU A 347 13.13 -21.18 19.19
N LEU A 348 11.88 -21.63 19.33
CA LEU A 348 11.57 -23.04 19.56
C LEU A 348 11.94 -23.92 18.35
N LEU A 349 11.63 -23.46 17.12
CA LEU A 349 11.90 -24.23 15.90
C LEU A 349 13.41 -24.36 15.62
N ILE A 350 14.17 -23.27 15.78
CA ILE A 350 15.62 -23.30 15.62
C ILE A 350 16.25 -24.11 16.75
N GLY A 351 15.81 -23.91 18.00
CA GLY A 351 16.30 -24.65 19.17
C GLY A 351 16.11 -26.16 19.02
N ALA A 352 14.92 -26.60 18.57
CA ALA A 352 14.63 -28.00 18.32
C ALA A 352 15.53 -28.60 17.23
N ASN A 353 15.72 -27.90 16.11
CA ASN A 353 16.59 -28.36 15.03
C ASN A 353 18.07 -28.42 15.45
N VAL A 354 18.57 -27.40 16.16
CA VAL A 354 19.95 -27.38 16.68
C VAL A 354 20.17 -28.50 17.69
N GLY A 355 19.21 -28.73 18.59
CA GLY A 355 19.27 -29.82 19.58
C GLY A 355 19.29 -31.20 18.92
N LEU A 356 18.39 -31.45 17.96
CA LEU A 356 18.36 -32.71 17.20
C LEU A 356 19.64 -32.92 16.38
N PHE A 357 20.16 -31.87 15.75
CA PHE A 357 21.39 -31.94 14.98
C PHE A 357 22.62 -32.22 15.87
N ALA A 358 22.71 -31.56 17.02
CA ALA A 358 23.76 -31.82 18.00
C ALA A 358 23.72 -33.27 18.51
N HIS A 359 22.52 -33.77 18.81
CA HIS A 359 22.33 -35.16 19.22
C HIS A 359 22.71 -36.15 18.09
N PHE A 360 22.30 -35.89 16.85
CA PHE A 360 22.72 -36.68 15.69
C PHE A 360 24.25 -36.71 15.54
N MET A 361 24.92 -35.56 15.63
CA MET A 361 26.39 -35.48 15.54
C MET A 361 27.08 -36.24 16.68
N TYR A 362 26.52 -36.22 17.89
CA TYR A 362 26.99 -37.01 19.02
C TYR A 362 26.90 -38.51 18.73
N LEU A 363 25.74 -39.00 18.26
CA LEU A 363 25.54 -40.41 17.90
C LEU A 363 26.48 -40.84 16.76
N ARG A 364 26.69 -39.98 15.76
CA ARG A 364 27.60 -40.26 14.63
C ARG A 364 29.06 -40.35 15.07
N ARG A 365 29.52 -39.49 15.98
CA ARG A 365 30.89 -39.55 16.51
C ARG A 365 31.13 -40.84 17.30
N LYS A 366 30.14 -41.27 18.10
CA LYS A 366 30.21 -42.54 18.83
C LYS A 366 30.30 -43.75 17.89
N ALA A 367 29.42 -43.82 16.88
CA ALA A 367 29.44 -44.90 15.89
C ALA A 367 30.81 -45.04 15.19
N LYS A 368 31.47 -43.92 14.86
CA LYS A 368 32.82 -43.95 14.26
C LYS A 368 33.90 -44.45 15.22
N ARG A 369 33.80 -44.16 16.52
CA ARG A 369 34.77 -44.64 17.53
C ARG A 369 34.62 -46.14 17.78
N GLY A 370 33.39 -46.65 17.80
CA GLY A 370 33.13 -48.09 17.89
C GLY A 370 33.67 -48.87 16.69
N ALA A 371 33.68 -48.26 15.50
CA ALA A 371 34.21 -48.90 14.29
C ALA A 371 35.74 -48.83 14.15
N GLY A 372 36.43 -47.95 14.91
CA GLY A 372 37.86 -47.67 14.75
C GLY A 372 38.77 -48.17 15.87
N GLY A 373 38.22 -48.73 16.94
CA GLY A 373 38.97 -49.32 18.06
C GLY A 373 39.05 -50.84 17.94
N MET A 374 40.25 -51.35 17.60
CA MET A 374 40.73 -52.74 17.68
C MET A 374 39.68 -53.89 17.78
N GLY A 375 39.54 -54.62 16.67
CA GLY A 375 39.51 -56.09 16.65
C GLY A 375 38.46 -56.81 17.52
N GLY A 376 37.22 -56.87 17.06
CA GLY A 376 36.21 -57.76 17.64
C GLY A 376 34.96 -57.84 16.79
N TYR A 377 34.78 -58.97 16.11
CA TYR A 377 33.64 -59.35 15.28
C TYR A 377 32.27 -58.85 15.81
N VAL A 378 31.59 -58.01 15.03
CA VAL A 378 30.12 -58.00 15.04
C VAL A 378 29.71 -59.01 13.97
N LYS A 379 29.47 -60.23 14.45
CA LYS A 379 28.89 -61.34 13.71
C LYS A 379 27.59 -60.84 13.05
N ASP A 380 27.56 -60.85 11.73
CA ASP A 380 26.34 -60.67 10.96
C ASP A 380 25.26 -61.57 11.54
N GLY A 381 24.12 -60.97 11.86
CA GLY A 381 22.94 -61.70 12.28
C GLY A 381 22.60 -62.69 11.18
N GLY A 382 22.77 -63.98 11.50
CA GLY A 382 22.34 -65.09 10.68
C GLY A 382 20.88 -64.93 10.33
N LEU A 383 20.64 -64.58 9.06
CA LEU A 383 19.44 -64.96 8.35
C LEU A 383 19.71 -66.39 7.86
N GLU A 384 19.52 -67.38 8.73
CA GLU A 384 19.41 -68.77 8.31
C GLU A 384 18.06 -68.90 7.59
N ILE A 385 18.13 -69.02 6.27
CA ILE A 385 17.03 -69.50 5.44
C ILE A 385 17.03 -71.02 5.60
N ASN A 386 16.01 -71.55 6.25
CA ASN A 386 15.51 -72.91 6.03
C ASN A 386 14.00 -72.83 5.83
#